data_AF-A0A817JX27-F1
#
_entry.id   AF-A0A817JX27-F1
#
_cell.length_a   1.000
_cell.length_b   1.000
_cell.length_c   1.000
_cell.angle_alpha   90.00
_cell.angle_beta   90.00
_cell.angle_gamma   90.00
#
_symmetry.space_group_name_H-M   'P 1'
#
loop_
_entity.id
_entity.type
_entity.pdbx_description
1 polymer ?
#
loop_
_entity_poly.entity_id
_entity_poly.type
_entity_poly.pdbx_seq_one_letter_code
_entity_poly.pdbx_strand_id
1 'polypeptide(L)'
;MEFAFPRTQNKIEAWHRRWEILIARSYVGIFTIIKQIEKEQNEVEMEIEKAMRGETAPKKRKEDENKESRIQNVIADRGNRSTMDFLRGIAHNLSL
;
A
#
# COMPACT_ATOMS: atom_id res chain seq x y z
N MET A 1 13.56 5.13 18.36
CA MET A 1 13.35 4.64 16.99
C MET A 1 11.91 4.87 16.64
N GLU A 2 11.61 5.97 15.95
CA GLU A 2 10.30 6.14 15.31
C GLU A 2 10.22 5.08 14.20
N PHE A 3 9.25 4.17 14.32
CA PHE A 3 8.90 3.29 13.22
C PHE A 3 8.42 4.18 12.08
N ALA A 4 9.21 4.30 11.02
CA ALA A 4 8.82 4.96 9.78
C ALA A 4 7.70 4.13 9.12
N PHE A 5 6.48 4.24 9.63
CA PHE A 5 5.32 3.69 8.96
C PHE A 5 5.25 4.31 7.57
N PRO A 6 5.03 3.51 6.50
CA PRO A 6 4.91 4.05 5.16
C PRO A 6 3.82 5.12 5.15
N ARG A 7 4.15 6.31 4.63
CA ARG A 7 3.25 7.49 4.58
C ARG A 7 1.93 7.21 3.83
N THR A 8 1.85 6.13 3.05
CA THR A 8 0.63 5.67 2.38
C THR A 8 0.04 4.47 3.11
N GLN A 9 -0.93 4.74 3.98
CA GLN A 9 -1.77 3.72 4.61
C GLN A 9 -3.00 3.38 3.77
N ASN A 10 -3.08 3.78 2.49
CA ASN A 10 -4.26 3.60 1.63
C ASN A 10 -4.88 2.19 1.69
N LYS A 11 -4.07 1.13 1.78
CA LYS A 11 -4.58 -0.24 1.94
C LYS A 11 -5.24 -0.47 3.31
N ILE A 12 -4.62 0.02 4.38
CA ILE A 12 -5.12 -0.04 5.76
C ILE A 12 -6.34 0.88 5.92
N GLU A 13 -6.33 2.08 5.36
CA GLU A 13 -7.46 3.00 5.35
C GLU A 13 -8.65 2.42 4.56
N ALA A 14 -8.38 1.84 3.38
CA ALA A 14 -9.41 1.17 2.60
C ALA A 14 -9.96 -0.06 3.32
N TRP A 15 -9.09 -0.83 3.99
CA TRP A 15 -9.50 -1.93 4.85
C TRP A 15 -10.40 -1.43 5.99
N HIS A 16 -9.94 -0.46 6.77
CA HIS A 16 -10.69 0.13 7.88
C HIS A 16 -12.04 0.67 7.42
N ARG A 17 -12.09 1.42 6.31
CA ARG A 17 -13.33 1.93 5.73
C ARG A 17 -14.29 0.81 5.31
N ARG A 18 -13.80 -0.28 4.73
CA ARG A 18 -14.64 -1.46 4.43
C ARG A 18 -15.21 -2.04 5.72
N TRP A 19 -14.40 -2.18 6.76
CA TRP A 19 -14.83 -2.68 8.05
C TRP A 19 -15.88 -1.76 8.70
N GLU A 20 -15.68 -0.44 8.70
CA GLU A 20 -16.71 0.51 9.16
C GLU A 20 -18.05 0.32 8.44
N ILE A 21 -18.03 0.17 7.12
CA ILE A 21 -19.26 -0.04 6.33
C ILE A 21 -19.93 -1.38 6.66
N LEU A 22 -19.16 -2.43 6.94
CA LEU A 22 -19.66 -3.79 7.11
C LEU A 22 -20.08 -4.11 8.54
N ILE A 23 -19.35 -3.63 9.54
CA ILE A 23 -19.54 -4.00 10.95
C ILE A 23 -19.91 -2.84 11.87
N ALA A 24 -19.62 -1.58 11.50
CA ALA A 24 -19.90 -0.42 12.36
C ALA A 24 -21.31 0.18 12.13
N ARG A 25 -22.22 -0.56 11.47
CA ARG A 25 -23.63 -0.18 11.38
C ARG A 25 -24.33 -0.46 12.71
N SER A 26 -25.28 0.40 13.08
CA SER A 26 -26.17 0.11 14.20
C SER A 26 -26.85 -1.25 13.96
N TYR A 27 -26.69 -2.18 14.91
CA TYR A 27 -27.32 -3.52 14.94
C TYR A 27 -26.71 -4.62 14.04
N VAL A 28 -25.42 -4.59 13.72
CA VAL A 28 -24.78 -5.77 13.09
C VAL A 28 -24.79 -6.96 14.06
N GLY A 29 -25.35 -8.08 13.62
CA GLY A 29 -25.37 -9.31 14.41
C GLY A 29 -24.00 -9.95 14.53
N ILE A 30 -23.71 -10.58 15.68
CA ILE A 30 -22.43 -11.28 15.96
C ILE A 30 -22.08 -12.29 14.86
N PHE A 31 -23.07 -13.03 14.35
CA PHE A 31 -22.86 -13.99 13.26
C PHE A 31 -22.34 -13.32 11.98
N THR A 32 -22.85 -12.15 11.64
CA THR A 32 -22.37 -11.35 10.50
C THR A 32 -20.93 -10.90 10.70
N ILE A 33 -20.56 -10.50 11.93
CA ILE A 33 -19.18 -10.14 12.28
C ILE A 33 -18.25 -11.34 12.09
N ILE A 34 -18.60 -12.51 12.64
CA ILE A 34 -17.81 -13.73 12.50
C ILE A 34 -17.61 -14.07 11.03
N LYS A 35 -18.67 -14.01 10.21
CA LYS A 35 -18.58 -14.28 8.77
C LYS A 35 -17.65 -13.32 8.03
N GLN A 36 -17.59 -12.05 8.43
CA GLN A 36 -16.63 -11.10 7.83
C GLN A 36 -15.20 -11.33 8.30
N ILE A 37 -14.99 -11.75 9.56
CA ILE A 37 -13.67 -12.14 10.05
C ILE A 37 -13.16 -13.36 9.27
N GLU A 38 -13.98 -14.41 9.12
CA GLU A 38 -13.62 -15.60 8.33
C GLU A 38 -13.25 -15.24 6.89
N LYS A 39 -14.02 -14.33 6.27
CA LYS A 39 -13.76 -13.88 4.91
C LYS A 39 -12.42 -13.14 4.79
N GLU A 40 -12.15 -12.21 5.69
CA GLU A 40 -10.89 -11.47 5.70
C GLU A 40 -9.69 -12.39 5.93
N GLN A 41 -9.81 -13.34 6.85
CA GLN A 41 -8.77 -14.34 7.10
C GLN A 41 -8.45 -15.13 5.82
N ASN A 42 -9.48 -15.64 5.14
CA ASN A 42 -9.30 -16.37 3.88
C ASN A 42 -8.64 -15.51 2.79
N GLU A 43 -9.03 -14.24 2.66
CA GLU A 43 -8.41 -13.30 1.71
C GLU A 43 -6.92 -13.08 2.01
N VAL A 44 -6.57 -12.88 3.29
CA VAL A 44 -5.18 -12.70 3.73
C VAL A 44 -4.34 -13.96 3.51
N GLU A 45 -4.86 -15.13 3.87
CA GLU A 45 -4.16 -16.40 3.65
C GLU A 45 -3.90 -16.65 2.16
N MET A 46 -4.89 -16.37 1.30
CA MET A 46 -4.69 -16.45 -0.15
C MET A 46 -3.57 -15.52 -0.63
N GLU A 47 -3.54 -14.26 -0.19
CA GLU A 47 -2.49 -13.32 -0.60
C GLU A 47 -1.09 -13.75 -0.09
N ILE A 48 -1.00 -14.31 1.13
CA ILE A 48 0.24 -14.90 1.65
C ILE A 48 0.70 -16.05 0.75
N GLU A 49 -0.20 -16.97 0.42
CA GLU A 49 0.09 -18.13 -0.42
C GLU A 49 0.54 -17.73 -1.84
N LYS A 50 -0.10 -16.72 -2.44
CA LYS A 50 0.34 -16.16 -3.73
C LYS A 50 1.75 -15.59 -3.63
N ALA A 51 2.04 -14.83 -2.58
CA ALA A 51 3.36 -14.28 -2.35
C ALA A 51 4.43 -15.38 -2.15
N MET A 52 4.10 -16.42 -1.38
CA MET A 52 4.98 -17.58 -1.15
C MET A 52 5.27 -18.37 -2.43
N ARG A 53 4.29 -18.48 -3.34
CA ARG A 53 4.48 -19.08 -4.68
C ARG A 53 5.31 -18.22 -5.64
N GLY A 54 5.69 -17.02 -5.24
CA GLY A 54 6.39 -16.06 -6.10
C GLY A 54 5.49 -15.51 -7.21
N GLU A 55 4.17 -15.54 -7.03
CA GLU A 55 3.23 -14.98 -8.00
C GLU A 55 3.47 -13.47 -8.12
N THR A 56 3.55 -12.97 -9.35
CA THR A 56 3.81 -11.55 -9.57
C THR A 56 2.65 -10.73 -9.01
N ALA A 57 2.99 -9.68 -8.27
CA ALA A 57 2.01 -8.72 -7.77
C ALA A 57 1.12 -8.21 -8.91
N PRO A 58 -0.14 -7.83 -8.62
CA PRO A 58 -1.05 -7.28 -9.61
C PRO A 58 -0.37 -6.15 -10.39
N LYS A 59 -0.52 -6.17 -11.72
CA LYS A 59 0.10 -5.19 -12.61
C LYS A 59 -0.32 -3.79 -12.18
N LYS A 60 0.66 -2.94 -11.86
CA LYS A 60 0.41 -1.55 -11.52
C LYS A 60 0.04 -0.80 -12.79
N ARG A 61 -0.56 0.40 -12.67
CA ARG A 61 -0.73 1.25 -13.85
C ARG A 61 0.66 1.62 -14.37
N LYS A 62 0.83 1.62 -15.69
CA LYS A 62 2.12 1.92 -16.33
C LYS A 62 2.71 3.27 -15.88
N GLU A 63 1.85 4.25 -15.63
CA GLU A 63 2.25 5.56 -15.10
C GLU A 63 2.85 5.48 -13.70
N ASP A 64 2.25 4.67 -12.81
CA ASP A 64 2.75 4.43 -11.46
C ASP A 64 4.10 3.69 -11.50
N GLU A 65 4.23 2.69 -12.37
CA GLU A 65 5.49 1.94 -12.58
C GLU A 65 6.60 2.89 -13.07
N ASN A 66 6.30 3.74 -14.04
CA ASN A 66 7.24 4.74 -14.55
C ASN A 66 7.62 5.78 -13.50
N LYS A 67 6.66 6.23 -12.68
CA LYS A 67 6.90 7.15 -11.56
C LYS A 67 7.82 6.52 -10.52
N GLU A 68 7.55 5.28 -10.13
CA GLU A 68 8.36 4.54 -9.17
C GLU A 68 9.78 4.31 -9.70
N SER A 69 9.93 3.88 -10.96
CA SER A 69 11.23 3.73 -11.60
C SER A 69 12.04 5.04 -11.62
N ARG A 70 11.41 6.17 -11.96
CA ARG A 70 12.06 7.49 -11.91
C ARG A 70 12.50 7.86 -10.49
N ILE A 71 11.67 7.62 -9.49
CA ILE A 71 12.02 7.86 -8.07
C ILE A 71 13.20 6.98 -7.65
N GLN A 72 13.19 5.69 -8.00
CA GLN A 72 14.28 4.76 -7.70
C GLN A 72 15.60 5.21 -8.34
N ASN A 73 15.57 5.70 -9.58
CA ASN A 73 16.75 6.24 -10.24
C ASN A 73 17.32 7.46 -9.50
N VAL A 74 16.46 8.36 -9.00
CA VAL A 74 16.88 9.52 -8.20
C VAL A 74 17.50 9.10 -6.86
N ILE A 75 16.96 8.05 -6.24
CA ILE A 75 17.47 7.48 -4.98
C ILE A 75 18.81 6.77 -5.20
N ALA A 76 18.92 5.94 -6.24
CA ALA A 76 20.16 5.23 -6.57
C ALA A 76 21.32 6.20 -6.84
N ASP A 77 21.03 7.36 -7.42
CA ASP A 77 22.00 8.41 -7.74
C ASP A 77 22.18 9.44 -6.60
N ARG A 78 21.69 9.16 -5.39
CA ARG A 78 21.74 10.10 -4.26
C ARG A 78 23.15 10.59 -3.94
N GLY A 79 24.14 9.70 -4.03
CA GLY A 79 25.54 10.01 -3.68
C GLY A 79 26.21 11.02 -4.61
N ASN A 80 25.73 11.15 -5.85
CA ASN A 80 26.28 12.06 -6.84
C ASN A 80 25.53 13.41 -6.91
N ARG A 81 24.55 13.63 -6.03
CA ARG A 81 23.69 14.83 -6.04
C ARG A 81 23.87 15.67 -4.80
N SER A 82 23.80 16.98 -5.00
CA SER A 82 23.57 17.90 -3.88
C SER A 82 22.23 17.56 -3.21
N THR A 83 22.11 17.88 -1.92
CA THR A 83 20.85 17.65 -1.19
C THR A 83 19.67 18.37 -1.85
N MET A 84 19.88 19.58 -2.40
CA MET A 84 18.80 20.30 -3.08
C MET A 84 18.41 19.68 -4.42
N ASP A 85 19.36 19.18 -5.21
CA ASP A 85 19.03 18.56 -6.49
C ASP A 85 18.35 17.20 -6.30
N PHE A 86 18.73 16.47 -5.25
CA PHE A 86 18.00 15.29 -4.82
C PHE A 86 16.55 15.62 -4.45
N LEU A 87 16.34 16.61 -3.57
CA LEU A 87 15.00 17.01 -3.14
C LEU A 87 14.14 17.53 -4.30
N ARG A 88 14.71 18.31 -5.23
CA ARG A 88 14.01 18.73 -6.46
C ARG A 88 13.63 17.54 -7.33
N GLY A 89 14.54 16.58 -7.51
CA GLY A 89 14.29 15.36 -8.27
C GLY A 89 13.13 14.55 -7.70
N ILE A 90 13.04 14.43 -6.36
CA ILE A 90 11.89 13.80 -5.70
C ILE A 90 10.62 14.64 -5.89
N ALA A 91 10.68 15.95 -5.66
CA ALA A 91 9.53 16.85 -5.77
C ALA A 91 8.88 16.79 -7.16
N HIS A 92 9.66 16.81 -8.24
CA HIS A 92 9.15 16.71 -9.61
C HIS A 92 8.34 15.43 -9.87
N ASN A 93 8.69 14.32 -9.22
CA ASN A 93 7.95 13.07 -9.35
C ASN A 93 6.70 13.04 -8.48
N LEU A 94 6.55 13.92 -7.49
CA LEU A 94 5.38 14.00 -6.61
C LEU A 94 4.34 15.01 -7.11
N SER A 95 4.75 16.06 -7.82
CA SER A 95 3.88 17.11 -8.36
C SER A 95 3.18 16.76 -9.68
N LEU A 96 3.60 15.65 -10.31
CA LEU A 96 3.00 15.02 -11.50
C LEU A 96 2.34 13.71 -11.11
#